data_AF-A0A7C2EQ48-F1
#
_entry.id   AF-A0A7C2EQ48-F1
#
_cell.length_a   1.000
_cell.length_b   1.000
_cell.length_c   1.000
_cell.angle_alpha   90.00
_cell.angle_beta   90.00
_cell.angle_gamma   90.00
#
_symmetry.space_group_name_H-M   'P 1'
#
loop_
_entity.id
_entity.type
_entity.pdbx_description
1 polymer ?
#
loop_
_entity_poly.entity_id
_entity_poly.type
_entity_poly.pdbx_seq_one_letter_code
_entity_poly.pdbx_strand_id
1 'polypeptide(L)'
;MSPRAATNALGQGQTVLTSLVVGVNNEGVRVLRAEYAVNMIGVYVVAFEVPSTTTPGPNRPLVLAAVQGDQLIFSNGSTIPIE
;
A
#
# COMPACT_ATOMS: atom_id res chain seq x y z
N MET A 1 7.43 -9.95 -19.27
CA MET A 1 6.70 -10.50 -18.11
C MET A 1 7.50 -10.14 -16.87
N SER A 2 6.87 -9.53 -15.86
CA SER A 2 7.53 -9.39 -14.56
C SER A 2 7.64 -10.77 -13.89
N PRO A 3 8.73 -11.06 -13.14
CA PRO A 3 8.86 -12.34 -12.45
C PRO A 3 7.67 -12.59 -11.52
N ARG A 4 7.38 -13.84 -11.17
CA ARG A 4 6.35 -14.15 -10.16
C ARG A 4 6.95 -13.99 -8.77
N ALA A 5 6.13 -13.53 -7.82
CA ALA A 5 6.49 -13.60 -6.41
C ALA A 5 6.47 -15.07 -5.97
N ALA A 6 7.41 -15.45 -5.11
CA ALA A 6 7.50 -16.78 -4.54
C ALA A 6 7.79 -16.67 -3.03
N THR A 7 7.29 -17.63 -2.27
CA THR A 7 7.54 -17.73 -0.83
C THR A 7 9.05 -17.84 -0.58
N ASN A 8 9.54 -17.09 0.42
CA ASN A 8 10.94 -17.09 0.84
C ASN A 8 11.95 -16.76 -0.28
N ALA A 9 11.53 -15.99 -1.29
CA ALA A 9 12.38 -15.51 -2.37
C ALA A 9 12.47 -13.99 -2.35
N LEU A 10 13.61 -13.43 -2.75
CA LEU A 10 13.82 -11.99 -2.86
C LEU A 10 12.89 -11.38 -3.92
N GLY A 11 12.35 -10.21 -3.62
CA GLY A 11 11.67 -9.38 -4.60
C GLY A 11 12.64 -8.88 -5.68
N GLN A 12 12.07 -8.66 -6.86
CA GLN A 12 12.68 -8.25 -8.12
C GLN A 12 11.81 -7.17 -8.79
N GLY A 13 10.95 -6.47 -8.03
CA GLY A 13 10.00 -5.50 -8.58
C GLY A 13 8.76 -6.13 -9.21
N GLN A 14 8.35 -7.31 -8.74
CA GLN A 14 7.13 -7.96 -9.21
C GLN A 14 5.91 -7.09 -8.89
N THR A 15 5.03 -6.89 -9.85
CA THR A 15 3.75 -6.19 -9.62
C THR A 15 2.87 -7.00 -8.67
N VAL A 16 2.24 -6.32 -7.70
CA VAL A 16 1.21 -6.91 -6.85
C VAL A 16 -0.08 -7.06 -7.66
N LEU A 17 -0.59 -8.28 -7.79
CA LEU A 17 -1.79 -8.58 -8.58
C LEU A 17 -3.09 -8.31 -7.81
N THR A 18 -3.04 -8.29 -6.48
CA THR A 18 -4.19 -8.01 -5.63
C THR A 18 -4.49 -6.52 -5.63
N SER A 19 -5.75 -6.16 -5.83
CA SER A 19 -6.20 -4.77 -5.68
C SER A 19 -5.98 -4.28 -4.25
N LEU A 20 -5.44 -3.07 -4.13
CA LEU A 20 -5.21 -2.41 -2.85
C LEU A 20 -6.04 -1.15 -2.74
N VAL A 21 -6.53 -0.89 -1.53
CA VAL A 21 -7.12 0.39 -1.13
C VAL A 21 -6.19 1.02 -0.11
N VAL A 22 -5.92 2.31 -0.26
CA VAL A 22 -5.19 3.11 0.74
C VAL A 22 -6.13 4.17 1.26
N GLY A 23 -6.27 4.24 2.59
CA GLY A 23 -6.99 5.28 3.29
C GLY A 23 -6.01 6.24 3.96
N VAL A 24 -6.14 7.54 3.69
CA VAL A 24 -5.38 8.62 4.33
C VAL A 24 -6.35 9.63 4.89
N ASN A 25 -6.21 9.97 6.17
CA ASN A 25 -7.07 10.94 6.86
C ASN A 25 -8.58 10.66 6.68
N ASN A 26 -8.96 9.38 6.80
CA ASN A 26 -10.34 8.89 6.66
C ASN A 26 -10.94 8.98 5.25
N GLU A 27 -10.11 9.21 4.22
CA GLU A 27 -10.52 9.23 2.82
C GLU A 27 -9.71 8.24 1.99
N GLY A 28 -10.33 7.68 0.95
CA GLY A 28 -9.63 6.84 -0.01
C GLY A 28 -8.73 7.67 -0.92
N VAL A 29 -7.51 7.20 -1.17
CA VAL A 29 -6.55 7.89 -2.05
C VAL A 29 -6.14 7.04 -3.24
N ARG A 30 -5.58 7.71 -4.27
CA ARG A 30 -5.13 7.03 -5.49
C ARG A 30 -3.87 6.21 -5.23
N VAL A 31 -3.97 4.90 -5.44
CA VAL A 31 -2.80 4.01 -5.50
C VAL A 31 -2.14 4.15 -6.86
N LEU A 32 -0.85 4.47 -6.87
CA LEU A 32 -0.06 4.69 -8.09
C LEU A 32 0.59 3.39 -8.57
N ARG A 33 1.19 2.63 -7.65
CA ARG A 33 1.78 1.32 -7.92
C ARG A 33 1.92 0.50 -6.64
N ALA A 34 1.98 -0.81 -6.79
CA ALA A 34 2.28 -1.75 -5.72
C ALA A 34 3.19 -2.85 -6.25
N GLU A 35 4.32 -3.05 -5.59
CA GLU A 35 5.39 -3.93 -6.06
C GLU A 35 6.06 -4.68 -4.91
N TYR A 36 6.59 -5.86 -5.21
CA TYR A 36 7.46 -6.58 -4.29
C TYR A 36 8.85 -5.91 -4.29
N ALA A 37 9.25 -5.41 -3.12
CA ALA A 37 10.49 -4.66 -2.94
C ALA A 37 11.72 -5.46 -3.37
N VAL A 38 12.56 -4.83 -4.19
CA VAL A 38 13.80 -5.43 -4.70
C VAL A 38 14.73 -5.80 -3.54
N ASN A 39 15.29 -7.00 -3.58
CA ASN A 39 16.24 -7.52 -2.57
C ASN A 39 15.66 -7.64 -1.14
N MET A 40 14.33 -7.70 -0.98
CA MET A 40 13.69 -7.96 0.31
C MET A 40 12.80 -9.21 0.24
N ILE A 41 12.65 -9.91 1.36
CA ILE A 41 11.73 -11.06 1.47
C ILE A 41 10.47 -10.61 2.24
N GLY A 42 9.30 -10.81 1.66
CA GLY A 42 8.00 -10.52 2.28
C GLY A 42 7.62 -9.04 2.38
N VAL A 43 8.39 -8.13 1.79
CA VAL A 43 8.15 -6.68 1.87
C VAL A 43 7.59 -6.14 0.56
N TYR A 44 6.41 -5.52 0.62
CA TYR A 44 5.78 -4.85 -0.52
C TYR A 44 5.84 -3.34 -0.34
N VAL A 45 6.05 -2.62 -1.44
CA VAL A 45 6.06 -1.16 -1.49
C VAL A 45 4.82 -0.70 -2.24
N VAL A 46 4.04 0.16 -1.60
CA VAL A 46 2.84 0.78 -2.18
C VAL A 46 3.10 2.27 -2.30
N ALA A 47 3.10 2.78 -3.53
CA ALA A 47 3.12 4.21 -3.78
C ALA A 47 1.68 4.70 -3.98
N PHE A 48 1.34 5.78 -3.30
CA PHE A 48 0.03 6.42 -3.38
C PHE A 48 0.21 7.94 -3.35
N GLU A 49 -0.81 8.65 -3.78
CA GLU A 49 -0.83 10.11 -3.80
C GLU A 49 -1.63 10.65 -2.61
N VAL A 50 -1.05 11.55 -1.83
CA VAL A 50 -1.80 12.34 -0.84
C VAL A 50 -2.34 13.58 -1.55
N PRO A 51 -3.67 13.76 -1.67
CA PRO A 51 -4.24 14.95 -2.29
C PRO A 51 -3.79 16.24 -1.59
N SER A 52 -3.57 17.31 -2.35
CA SER A 52 -3.24 18.63 -1.79
C SER A 52 -4.36 19.25 -0.95
N THR A 53 -5.57 18.67 -1.02
CA THR A 53 -6.74 19.05 -0.21
C THR A 53 -6.81 18.31 1.12
N THR A 54 -5.94 17.32 1.37
CA THR A 54 -5.93 16.59 2.63
C THR A 54 -5.51 17.51 3.78
N THR A 55 -6.27 17.51 4.89
CA THR A 55 -5.97 18.35 6.06
C THR A 55 -4.58 18.02 6.64
N PRO A 56 -3.66 19.00 6.74
CA PRO A 56 -2.34 18.81 7.35
C PRO A 56 -2.43 18.46 8.84
N GLY A 57 -1.42 17.78 9.37
CA GLY A 57 -1.27 17.51 10.79
C GLY A 57 -0.28 16.37 11.07
N PRO A 58 0.25 16.30 12.30
CA PRO A 58 1.33 15.36 12.65
C PRO A 58 0.88 13.90 12.76
N ASN A 59 -0.43 13.65 12.90
CA ASN A 59 -0.98 12.31 13.15
C ASN A 59 -2.29 12.10 12.37
N ARG A 60 -2.18 11.86 11.06
CA ARG A 60 -3.30 11.55 10.19
C ARG A 60 -3.43 10.03 10.05
N PRO A 61 -4.62 9.43 10.23
CA PRO A 61 -4.80 7.99 10.07
C PRO A 61 -4.31 7.50 8.70
N LEU A 62 -3.58 6.39 8.70
CA LEU A 62 -3.18 5.64 7.51
C LEU A 62 -3.59 4.19 7.69
N VAL A 63 -4.29 3.66 6.69
CA VAL A 63 -4.65 2.25 6.62
C VAL A 63 -4.51 1.74 5.19
N LEU A 64 -4.09 0.49 5.05
CA LEU A 64 -4.11 -0.23 3.79
C LEU A 64 -5.11 -1.38 3.89
N ALA A 65 -5.76 -1.72 2.79
CA ALA A 65 -6.56 -2.93 2.70
C ALA A 65 -6.29 -3.66 1.39
N ALA A 66 -6.13 -4.98 1.48
CA ALA A 66 -6.11 -5.86 0.31
C ALA A 66 -7.52 -6.39 0.03
N VAL A 67 -7.94 -6.37 -1.23
CA VAL A 67 -9.22 -6.92 -1.66
C VAL A 67 -9.07 -8.42 -1.89
N GLN A 68 -9.85 -9.23 -1.17
CA GLN A 68 -9.88 -10.69 -1.33
C GLN A 68 -11.34 -11.14 -1.53
N GLY A 69 -11.74 -11.31 -2.80
CA GLY A 69 -13.15 -11.49 -3.15
C GLY A 69 -13.94 -10.23 -2.75
N ASP A 70 -15.01 -10.42 -1.98
CA ASP A 70 -15.84 -9.32 -1.45
C ASP A 70 -15.35 -8.78 -0.09
N GLN A 71 -14.21 -9.28 0.41
CA GLN A 71 -13.67 -8.89 1.71
C GLN A 71 -12.49 -7.92 1.58
N LEU A 72 -12.41 -6.99 2.53
CA LEU A 72 -11.23 -6.15 2.76
C LEU A 72 -10.43 -6.72 3.92
N ILE A 73 -9.18 -7.08 3.66
CA ILE A 73 -8.21 -7.50 4.67
C ILE A 73 -7.38 -6.28 5.04
N PHE A 74 -7.65 -5.72 6.21
CA PHE A 74 -7.02 -4.48 6.68
C PHE A 74 -5.64 -4.72 7.27
N SER A 75 -4.75 -3.75 7.06
CA SER A 75 -3.50 -3.63 7.79
C SER A 75 -3.75 -3.31 9.27
N ASN A 76 -2.71 -3.41 10.09
CA ASN A 76 -2.72 -2.76 11.39
C ASN A 76 -2.94 -1.24 11.24
N GLY A 77 -3.58 -0.64 12.23
CA GLY A 77 -3.77 0.81 12.28
C GLY A 77 -2.43 1.54 12.38
N SER A 78 -2.28 2.64 11.65
CA SER A 78 -1.08 3.46 11.63
C SER A 78 -1.40 4.94 11.45
N THR A 79 -0.43 5.82 11.67
CA THR A 79 -0.55 7.26 11.41
C THR A 79 0.65 7.77 10.62
N ILE A 80 0.44 8.86 9.87
CA ILE A 80 1.49 9.57 9.14
C ILE A 80 1.37 11.09 9.37
N PRO A 81 2.48 11.84 9.35
CA PRO A 81 2.45 13.28 9.25
C PRO A 81 2.08 13.71 7.82
N ILE A 82 1.32 14.80 7.71
CA ILE A 82 0.99 15.48 6.46
C ILE A 82 1.25 16.97 6.68
N GLU A 83 2.02 17.58 5.80
CA GLU A 83 2.37 19.01 5.84
C GLU A 83 1.52 19.82 4.86
#